data_AF-A0A5D3BP37-F1
#
_entry.id   AF-A0A5D3BP37-F1
#
_cell.length_a   1.000
_cell.length_b   1.000
_cell.length_c   1.000
_cell.angle_alpha   90.00
_cell.angle_beta   90.00
_cell.angle_gamma   90.00
#
_symmetry.space_group_name_H-M   'P 1'
#
loop_
_entity.id
_entity.type
_entity.pdbx_description
1 polymer ?
#
loop_
_entity_poly.entity_id
_entity_poly.type
_entity_poly.pdbx_seq_one_letter_code
_entity_poly.pdbx_strand_id
1 'polypeptide(L)' 'MVKILHADAVESYVLIPRFFDKLVESNLGTCNALEMDDSGHFKFCFMAFGASIEG' A
#
# COMPACT_ATOMS: atom_id res chain seq x y z
N MET A 1 -11.49 -21.16 2.34
CA MET A 1 -12.58 -20.27 2.78
C MET A 1 -11.97 -18.92 3.09
N VAL A 2 -12.08 -17.94 2.18
CA VAL A 2 -11.58 -16.59 2.42
C VAL A 2 -12.52 -15.95 3.44
N LYS A 3 -12.04 -15.70 4.66
CA LYS A 3 -12.77 -14.90 5.64
C LYS A 3 -12.73 -13.47 5.14
N ILE A 4 -13.85 -12.98 4.62
CA ILE A 4 -14.02 -11.55 4.36
C ILE A 4 -14.06 -10.89 5.73
N LEU A 5 -12.96 -10.22 6.10
CA LEU A 5 -12.93 -9.38 7.28
C LEU A 5 -13.75 -8.13 6.94
N HIS A 6 -14.89 -7.92 7.61
CA HIS A 6 -15.62 -6.66 7.56
C HIS A 6 -14.87 -5.60 8.36
N ALA A 7 -13.64 -5.30 7.93
CA ALA A 7 -12.92 -4.15 8.42
C ALA A 7 -13.62 -2.89 7.88
N ASP A 8 -13.65 -1.85 8.69
CA ASP A 8 -14.11 -0.54 8.22
C ASP A 8 -13.17 -0.08 7.09
N ALA A 9 -13.77 0.34 5.97
CA ALA A 9 -13.03 0.70 4.79
C ALA A 9 -12.13 1.92 5.06
N VAL A 10 -12.62 2.91 5.80
CA VAL A 10 -11.89 4.14 6.12
C VAL A 10 -10.67 3.80 6.96
N GLU A 11 -10.85 3.04 8.04
CA GLU A 11 -9.75 2.57 8.90
C GLU A 11 -8.72 1.75 8.11
N SER A 12 -9.18 0.93 7.17
CA SER A 12 -8.29 0.12 6.32
C SER A 12 -7.44 0.98 5.38
N TYR A 13 -8.02 2.03 4.79
CA TYR A 13 -7.33 2.94 3.89
C TYR A 13 -6.27 3.80 4.61
N VAL A 14 -6.47 4.14 5.88
CA VAL A 14 -5.49 4.87 6.71
C VAL A 14 -4.19 4.07 6.89
N LEU A 15 -4.22 2.74 6.82
CA LEU A 15 -3.04 1.89 6.96
C LEU A 15 -2.22 1.72 5.68
N ILE A 16 -2.78 2.10 4.53
CA ILE A 16 -2.14 1.92 3.22
C ILE A 16 -0.79 2.66 3.11
N PRO A 17 -0.67 3.95 3.48
CA PRO A 17 0.63 4.64 3.42
C PRO A 17 1.74 3.88 4.18
N ARG A 18 1.44 3.46 5.41
CA ARG A 18 2.38 2.71 6.26
C ARG A 18 2.76 1.36 5.66
N PHE A 19 1.82 0.67 5.01
CA PHE A 19 2.12 -0.57 4.30
C PHE A 19 3.12 -0.33 3.15
N PHE A 20 2.93 0.73 2.39
CA PHE A 20 3.82 1.12 1.29
C PHE A 20 5.23 1.50 1.76
N ASP A 21 5.34 2.22 2.88
CA ASP A 21 6.64 2.54 3.49
C ASP A 21 7.40 1.25 3.84
N LYS A 22 6.72 0.31 4.49
CA LYS A 22 7.30 -0.99 4.86
C LYS A 22 7.69 -1.82 3.64
N LEU A 23 6.92 -1.72 2.55
CA LEU A 23 7.22 -2.45 1.33
C LEU A 23 8.49 -1.94 0.65
N VAL A 24 8.70 -0.62 0.62
CA VAL A 24 9.93 -0.01 0.07
C VAL A 24 11.14 -0.35 0.92
N GLU A 25 10.99 -0.32 2.25
CA GLU A 25 12.05 -0.75 3.18
C GLU A 25 12.45 -2.22 2.96
N SER A 26 11.47 -3.09 2.69
CA SER A 26 11.69 -4.55 2.60
C SER A 26 12.17 -5.01 1.22
N ASN A 27 11.84 -4.29 0.15
CA ASN A 27 12.21 -4.64 -1.22
C ASN A 27 12.85 -3.43 -1.92
N LEU A 28 14.17 -3.29 -1.69
CA LEU A 28 15.02 -2.30 -2.34
C LEU A 28 14.85 -2.36 -3.87
N GLY A 29 14.39 -1.26 -4.46
CA GLY A 29 14.05 -1.17 -5.89
C GLY A 29 12.55 -1.12 -6.18
N THR A 30 11.70 -1.33 -5.17
CA THR A 30 10.28 -0.99 -5.28
C THR A 30 10.12 0.51 -5.46
N CYS A 31 9.43 0.91 -6.52
CA CYS A 31 8.95 2.27 -6.72
C CYS A 31 7.46 2.31 -6.42
N ASN A 32 7.03 3.27 -5.63
CA ASN A 32 5.61 3.54 -5.40
C ASN A 32 5.32 5.04 -5.59
N ALA A 33 4.05 5.33 -5.87
CA ALA A 33 3.50 6.67 -5.84
C ALA A 33 2.11 6.57 -5.23
N LEU A 34 1.84 7.39 -4.21
CA LEU A 34 0.61 7.38 -3.44
C LEU A 34 -0.10 8.71 -3.63
N GLU A 35 -1.35 8.66 -4.11
CA GLU A 35 -2.19 9.84 -4.28
C GLU A 35 -3.24 9.89 -3.17
N MET A 36 -3.38 11.07 -2.55
CA MET A 36 -4.41 11.37 -1.57
C MET A 36 -5.29 12.54 -2.04
N ASP A 37 -6.50 12.65 -1.50
CA ASP A 37 -7.30 13.86 -1.65
C ASP A 37 -6.82 14.98 -0.72
N ASP A 38 -7.45 16.15 -0.82
CA ASP A 38 -7.11 17.32 0.01
C ASP A 38 -7.38 17.09 1.51
N SER A 39 -8.11 16.03 1.88
CA SER A 39 -8.39 15.60 3.24
C SER A 39 -7.46 14.48 3.72
N GLY A 40 -6.52 14.03 2.88
CA GLY A 40 -5.59 12.94 3.20
C GLY A 40 -6.18 11.54 3.03
N HIS A 41 -7.35 11.38 2.39
CA HIS A 41 -7.88 10.06 2.10
C HIS A 41 -7.20 9.46 0.88
N PHE A 42 -6.98 8.14 0.93
CA PHE A 42 -6.45 7.38 -0.18
C PHE A 42 -7.32 7.52 -1.44
N LYS A 43 -6.71 7.83 -2.59
CA LYS A 43 -7.37 7.80 -3.90
C LYS A 43 -6.90 6.61 -4.72
N PHE A 44 -5.61 6.56 -5.02
CA PHE A 44 -4.99 5.47 -5.77
C PHE A 44 -3.49 5.40 -5.47
N CYS A 45 -2.88 4.28 -5.85
CA CYS A 45 -1.43 4.13 -5.83
C CYS A 45 -0.93 3.51 -7.15
N PHE A 46 0.28 3.90 -7.53
CA PHE A 46 1.08 3.15 -8.49
C PHE A 46 2.17 2.40 -7.74
N MET A 47 2.42 1.16 -8.15
CA MET A 47 3.45 0.32 -7.56
C MET A 47 4.17 -0.44 -8.68
N ALA A 48 5.49 -0.37 -8.67
CA ALA A 48 6.37 -1.18 -9.50
C ALA A 48 7.37 -1.88 -8.58
N PHE A 49 7.34 -3.21 -8.55
CA PHE A 49 8.33 -3.98 -7.82
C PHE A 49 9.66 -3.95 -8.57
N GLY A 50 10.76 -3.65 -7.85
CA GLY A 50 12.09 -3.99 -8.34
C GLY A 50 12.18 -5.51 -8.55
N ALA A 51 13.07 -5.96 -9.43
CA ALA A 51 13.23 -7.39 -9.72
C ALA A 51 13.28 -8.19 -8.42
N SER A 52 12.28 -9.04 -8.20
CA SER A 52 12.18 -9.91 -7.03
C SER A 52 13.30 -10.94 -7.15
N ILE A 53 14.41 -10.70 -6.43
CA ILE A 53 15.59 -11.56 -6.49
C ILE A 53 15.35 -12.83 -5.63
N GLU A 54 14.38 -12.78 -4.73
CA GLU A 54 13.92 -13.89 -3.88
C GLU A 54 12.39 -13.88 -3.84
N GLY A 55 11.76 -14.64 -4.74
CA GLY A 55 10.32 -14.89 -4.78
C GLY A 55 9.93 -16.16 -4.03
#